data_AF-A0AAR5QA38-F1
#
_entry.id   AF-A0AAR5QA38-F1
#
_cell.length_a   1.000
_cell.length_b   1.000
_cell.length_c   1.000
_cell.angle_alpha   90.00
_cell.angle_beta   90.00
_cell.angle_gamma   90.00
#
_symmetry.space_group_name_H-M   'P 1'
#
loop_
_entity.id
_entity.type
_entity.pdbx_description
1 polymer ?
#
loop_
_entity_poly.entity_id
_entity_poly.type
_entity_poly.pdbx_seq_one_letter_code
_entity_poly.pdbx_strand_id
1 'polypeptide(L)'
;MVRYKNRYIVLEVNSNTSSNSIDYTPLKLTDSALNHSLHVKMQQLHGDFGIAAIRAGLYVKYINELTKVAVIKCRHGPHTLITSVIPFITHIESHNFH
;
A
#
# COMPACT_ATOMS: atom_id res chain seq x y z
N MET A 1 26.85 -16.11 -1.15
CA MET A 1 25.50 -16.42 -0.60
C MET A 1 24.43 -15.70 -1.41
N VAL A 2 23.75 -16.41 -2.33
CA VAL A 2 22.87 -15.80 -3.35
C VAL A 2 21.41 -16.12 -3.02
N ARG A 3 20.69 -15.20 -2.38
CA ARG A 3 19.27 -15.33 -2.03
C ARG A 3 18.49 -14.09 -2.44
N TYR A 4 17.21 -14.24 -2.78
CA TYR A 4 16.34 -13.09 -3.03
C TYR A 4 16.14 -12.27 -1.74
N LYS A 5 16.51 -10.99 -1.78
CA LYS A 5 16.35 -10.07 -0.66
C LYS A 5 14.98 -9.38 -0.74
N ASN A 6 14.14 -9.64 0.25
CA ASN A 6 12.84 -8.98 0.40
C ASN A 6 12.95 -7.82 1.40
N ARG A 7 12.12 -6.80 1.22
CA ARG A 7 11.91 -5.67 2.12
C ARG A 7 10.45 -5.64 2.54
N TYR A 8 10.22 -5.25 3.78
CA TYR A 8 8.90 -5.14 4.36
C TYR A 8 8.72 -3.69 4.79
N ILE A 9 7.59 -3.11 4.40
CA ILE A 9 7.22 -1.74 4.71
C ILE A 9 5.96 -1.83 5.56
N VAL A 10 5.99 -1.23 6.75
CA VAL A 10 4.85 -1.11 7.64
C VAL A 10 4.25 0.27 7.42
N LEU A 11 2.94 0.31 7.27
CA LEU A 11 2.17 1.49 6.96
C LEU A 11 1.03 1.62 7.97
N GLU A 12 0.76 2.84 8.39
CA GLU A 12 -0.42 3.19 9.17
C GLU A 12 -1.27 4.15 8.34
N VAL A 13 -2.55 3.87 8.23
CA VAL A 13 -3.49 4.67 7.43
C VAL A 13 -4.33 5.54 8.35
N ASN A 14 -4.06 6.84 8.33
CA ASN A 14 -4.76 7.83 9.12
C ASN A 14 -5.83 8.53 8.27
N SER A 15 -7.09 8.51 8.73
CA SER A 15 -8.16 9.32 8.15
C SER A 15 -8.20 10.67 8.84
N ASN A 16 -8.13 11.76 8.08
CA ASN A 16 -8.28 13.13 8.58
C ASN A 16 -9.76 13.48 8.84
N THR A 17 -10.49 12.63 9.58
CA THR A 17 -11.82 13.01 10.06
C THR A 17 -11.64 14.09 11.12
N SER A 18 -12.18 15.27 10.88
CA SER A 18 -12.00 16.50 11.64
C SER A 18 -12.66 16.53 13.03
N SER A 19 -12.92 15.38 13.65
CA SER A 19 -13.46 15.31 15.01
C SER A 19 -12.34 15.01 16.00
N ASN A 20 -12.19 15.86 17.02
CA ASN A 20 -11.27 15.68 18.17
C ASN A 20 -11.55 14.40 19.00
N SER A 21 -12.29 13.44 18.48
CA SER A 21 -12.57 12.13 19.05
C SER A 21 -11.68 11.08 18.41
N ILE A 22 -11.17 10.15 19.23
CA ILE A 22 -10.49 8.95 18.75
C ILE A 22 -11.47 8.17 17.86
N ASP A 23 -11.25 8.21 16.54
CA ASP A 23 -12.08 7.51 15.57
C ASP A 23 -11.79 6.01 15.62
N TYR A 24 -12.58 5.29 16.41
CA TYR A 24 -12.62 3.82 16.46
C TYR A 24 -13.34 3.19 15.26
N THR A 25 -13.70 3.98 14.25
CA THR A 25 -14.35 3.47 13.05
C THR A 25 -13.36 2.58 12.29
N PRO A 26 -13.71 1.30 12.04
CA PRO A 26 -12.85 0.41 11.28
C PRO A 26 -12.74 0.96 9.86
N LEU A 27 -11.51 1.16 9.41
CA LEU A 27 -11.27 1.56 8.03
C LEU A 27 -11.47 0.31 7.18
N LYS A 28 -12.45 0.33 6.27
CA LYS A 28 -12.67 -0.74 5.29
C LYS A 28 -11.51 -0.77 4.30
N LEU A 29 -10.40 -1.35 4.73
CA LEU A 29 -9.16 -1.45 3.98
C LEU A 29 -9.00 -2.90 3.56
N THR A 30 -9.26 -3.19 2.29
CA THR A 30 -9.05 -4.53 1.74
C THR A 30 -7.68 -4.62 1.08
N ASP A 31 -7.08 -5.82 1.09
CA ASP A 31 -5.79 -6.08 0.43
C ASP A 31 -5.81 -5.68 -1.05
N SER A 32 -6.94 -5.97 -1.73
CA SER A 32 -7.15 -5.62 -3.13
C SER A 32 -7.18 -4.11 -3.34
N ALA A 33 -7.91 -3.36 -2.50
CA ALA A 33 -8.01 -1.91 -2.59
C ALA A 33 -6.66 -1.22 -2.38
N LEU A 34 -5.88 -1.68 -1.39
CA LEU A 34 -4.54 -1.16 -1.14
C LEU A 34 -3.59 -1.47 -2.30
N ASN A 35 -3.62 -2.69 -2.82
CA ASN A 35 -2.76 -3.07 -3.94
C ASN A 35 -3.13 -2.32 -5.23
N HIS A 36 -4.42 -2.20 -5.52
CA HIS A 36 -4.92 -1.47 -6.68
C HIS A 36 -4.56 0.02 -6.63
N SER A 37 -4.81 0.69 -5.50
CA SER A 37 -4.46 2.11 -5.32
C SER A 37 -2.96 2.35 -5.50
N LEU A 38 -2.12 1.44 -4.99
CA LEU A 38 -0.67 1.51 -5.18
C LEU A 38 -0.27 1.31 -6.66
N HIS A 39 -0.90 0.38 -7.38
CA HIS A 39 -0.66 0.20 -8.81
C HIS A 39 -1.07 1.41 -9.65
N VAL A 40 -2.25 1.99 -9.38
CA VAL A 40 -2.74 3.19 -10.07
C VAL A 40 -1.78 4.35 -9.84
N LYS A 41 -1.37 4.60 -8.59
CA LYS A 41 -0.45 5.68 -8.25
C LYS A 41 0.96 5.45 -8.79
N MET A 42 1.40 4.19 -8.87
CA MET A 42 2.65 3.81 -9.52
C MET A 42 2.64 4.12 -11.01
N GLN A 43 1.55 3.79 -11.70
CA GLN A 43 1.41 4.10 -13.11
C GLN A 43 1.44 5.62 -13.35
N GLN A 44 0.77 6.38 -12.49
CA GLN A 44 0.72 7.84 -12.58
C GLN A 44 2.11 8.49 -12.38
N LEU A 45 2.94 7.98 -11.46
CA LEU A 45 4.21 8.61 -11.09
C LEU A 45 5.43 8.04 -11.82
N HIS A 46 5.46 6.72 -12.05
CA HIS A 46 6.64 6.00 -12.58
C HIS A 46 6.34 5.25 -13.90
N GLY A 47 5.12 5.39 -14.43
CA GLY A 47 4.70 4.77 -15.69
C GLY A 47 4.72 3.23 -15.67
N ASP A 48 4.74 2.66 -16.86
CA ASP A 48 4.69 1.20 -17.04
C ASP A 48 5.94 0.50 -16.51
N PHE A 49 7.10 1.18 -16.54
CA PHE A 49 8.33 0.68 -15.95
C PHE A 49 8.17 0.47 -14.43
N GLY A 50 7.60 1.45 -13.72
CA GLY A 50 7.36 1.36 -12.28
C GLY A 50 6.46 0.17 -11.93
N ILE A 51 5.37 -0.02 -12.67
CA ILE A 51 4.46 -1.16 -12.48
C ILE A 51 5.18 -2.49 -12.74
N ALA A 52 5.90 -2.61 -13.86
CA ALA A 52 6.60 -3.83 -14.22
C ALA A 52 7.66 -4.19 -13.16
N ALA A 53 8.37 -3.19 -12.63
CA ALA A 53 9.41 -3.38 -11.62
C ALA A 53 8.86 -3.94 -10.30
N ILE A 54 7.66 -3.53 -9.87
CA ILE A 54 7.05 -3.97 -8.61
C ILE A 54 6.21 -5.24 -8.76
N ARG A 55 5.69 -5.53 -9.96
CA ARG A 55 4.71 -6.62 -10.23
C ARG A 55 5.15 -7.99 -9.73
N ALA A 56 6.44 -8.33 -9.86
CA ALA A 56 6.95 -9.66 -9.50
C ALA A 56 7.25 -9.85 -8.00
N GLY A 57 7.04 -8.82 -7.17
CA GLY A 57 7.47 -8.86 -5.76
C GLY A 57 6.61 -8.09 -4.77
N LEU A 58 5.65 -7.30 -5.24
CA LEU A 58 4.71 -6.56 -4.40
C LEU A 58 3.61 -7.50 -3.90
N TYR A 59 3.50 -7.62 -2.58
CA TYR A 59 2.42 -8.36 -1.93
C TYR A 59 2.01 -7.64 -0.66
N VAL A 60 0.71 -7.43 -0.48
CA VAL A 60 0.14 -7.10 0.83
C VAL A 60 0.18 -8.37 1.67
N LYS A 61 0.78 -8.32 2.86
CA LYS A 61 0.99 -9.48 3.73
C LYS A 61 0.09 -9.50 4.95
N TYR A 62 -0.31 -8.33 5.40
CA TYR A 62 -1.15 -8.16 6.57
C TYR A 62 -1.87 -6.84 6.44
N ILE A 63 -3.17 -6.85 6.74
CA ILE A 63 -3.96 -5.64 6.96
C ILE A 63 -4.79 -5.88 8.20
N ASN A 64 -4.89 -4.86 9.03
CA ASN A 64 -5.79 -4.80 10.16
C ASN A 64 -6.63 -3.54 10.07
N GLU A 65 -7.94 -3.72 9.90
CA GLU A 65 -8.92 -2.63 9.78
C GLU A 65 -9.09 -1.84 11.09
N LEU A 66 -8.91 -2.51 12.24
CA LEU A 66 -9.09 -1.91 13.56
C LEU A 66 -7.89 -1.05 13.93
N THR A 67 -6.68 -1.57 13.77
CA THR A 67 -5.45 -0.82 14.06
C THR A 67 -5.00 0.07 12.90
N LYS A 68 -5.64 -0.07 11.71
CA LYS A 68 -5.32 0.66 10.47
C LYS A 68 -3.86 0.46 10.02
N VAL A 69 -3.27 -0.69 10.38
CA VAL A 69 -1.89 -1.04 10.03
C VAL A 69 -1.89 -2.02 8.86
N ALA A 70 -1.03 -1.77 7.87
CA ALA A 70 -0.78 -2.65 6.74
C ALA A 70 0.72 -2.98 6.64
N VAL A 71 1.03 -4.20 6.21
CA VAL A 71 2.40 -4.63 5.94
C VAL A 71 2.52 -5.07 4.50
N ILE A 72 3.41 -4.41 3.76
CA ILE A 72 3.66 -4.68 2.35
C ILE A 72 5.05 -5.29 2.20
N LYS A 73 5.12 -6.39 1.45
CA LYS A 73 6.36 -7.02 1.00
C LYS A 73 6.72 -6.50 -0.39
N CYS A 74 8.00 -6.24 -0.61
CA CYS A 74 8.58 -5.91 -1.91
C CYS A 74 9.98 -6.49 -2.08
N ARG A 75 10.51 -6.46 -3.30
CA ARG A 75 11.92 -6.81 -3.57
C ARG A 75 12.83 -5.64 -3.25
N HIS A 76 14.05 -5.95 -2.80
CA HIS A 76 15.11 -4.95 -2.75
C HIS A 76 15.41 -4.41 -4.16
N GLY A 77 15.66 -3.11 -4.27
CA GLY A 77 15.67 -2.37 -5.55
C GLY A 77 14.37 -1.56 -5.68
N PRO A 78 13.27 -2.11 -6.24
CA PRO A 78 12.01 -1.38 -6.45
C PRO A 78 11.32 -0.85 -5.19
N HIS A 79 11.73 -1.29 -3.99
CA HIS A 79 11.22 -0.76 -2.71
C HIS A 79 11.32 0.77 -2.57
N THR A 80 12.31 1.41 -3.20
CA THR A 80 12.45 2.88 -3.18
C THR A 80 11.34 3.56 -3.98
N LEU A 81 10.95 2.97 -5.12
CA LEU A 81 9.80 3.42 -5.90
C LEU A 81 8.55 3.35 -5.04
N ILE A 82 8.30 2.20 -4.40
CA ILE A 82 7.15 1.98 -3.50
C ILE A 82 7.10 3.04 -2.41
N THR A 83 8.21 3.25 -1.71
CA THR A 83 8.30 4.24 -0.63
C THR A 83 8.06 5.66 -1.13
N SER A 84 8.51 6.00 -2.34
CA SER A 84 8.27 7.32 -2.94
C SER A 84 6.79 7.57 -3.28
N VAL A 85 6.02 6.52 -3.59
CA VAL A 85 4.62 6.64 -4.03
C VAL A 85 3.63 6.62 -2.87
N ILE A 86 3.92 5.86 -1.81
CA ILE A 86 3.09 5.75 -0.60
C ILE A 86 2.52 7.10 -0.10
N PRO A 87 3.32 8.18 0.07
CA PRO A 87 2.79 9.45 0.59
C PRO A 87 1.81 10.16 -0.37
N PHE A 88 1.80 9.80 -1.66
CA PHE A 88 0.91 10.40 -2.66
C PHE A 88 -0.43 9.66 -2.79
N ILE A 89 -0.64 8.58 -2.02
CA ILE A 89 -1.91 7.86 -1.96
C ILE A 89 -2.85 8.61 -1.01
N THR A 90 -3.70 9.48 -1.56
CA THR A 90 -4.67 10.27 -0.78
C THR A 90 -6.06 9.64 -0.69
N HIS A 91 -6.39 8.75 -1.62
CA HIS A 91 -7.68 8.07 -1.69
C HIS A 91 -7.45 6.59 -1.96
N ILE A 92 -8.12 5.75 -1.17
CA ILE A 92 -8.16 4.31 -1.35
C ILE A 92 -9.62 3.96 -1.64
N GLU A 93 -9.91 3.66 -2.90
CA GLU A 93 -11.25 3.22 -3.29
C GLU A 93 -11.47 1.78 -2.80
N SER A 94 -12.44 1.58 -1.91
CA SER A 94 -12.90 0.25 -1.55
C SER A 94 -13.75 -0.33 -2.68
N HIS A 95 -13.09 -0.95 -3.66
CA HIS A 95 -13.81 -1.67 -4.70
C HIS A 95 -14.35 -2.98 -4.12
N ASN A 96 -15.60 -2.97 -3.67
CA ASN A 96 -16.35 -4.18 -3.32
C ASN A 96 -16.71 -4.88 -4.64
N PHE A 97 -15.94 -5.90 -5.02
CA PHE A 97 -16.39 -6.83 -6.05
C PHE A 97 -17.41 -7.78 -5.39
N HIS A 98 -18.68 -7.63 -5.77
CA HIS A 98 -19.76 -8.56 -5.49
C HIS A 98 -19.59 -9.85 -6.29
#